data_AF-A0A6P6VRQ8-F1
#
_entry.id   AF-A0A6P6VRQ8-F1
#
_cell.length_a   1.000
_cell.length_b   1.000
_cell.length_c   1.000
_cell.angle_alpha   90.00
_cell.angle_beta   90.00
_cell.angle_gamma   90.00
#
_symmetry.space_group_name_H-M   'P 1'
#
loop_
_entity.id
_entity.type
_entity.pdbx_description
1 polymer ?
#
loop_
_entity_poly.entity_id
_entity_poly.type
_entity_poly.pdbx_seq_one_letter_code
_entity_poly.pdbx_strand_id
1 'polypeptide(L)'
;MNQSYQNTAPPDLAHLQATMRTIELACSSIQMHVNPSAAEATLLSLSQSPQPYQACQFILENSQMPNARFQAAGAIRDAAIREWGFLSTDDKKGLISFCLCFVMQHASSAEGYVQAKVASVAAQLLKRGWLEFTAADKGTFFSQVNQAVAGSHGLDMQFAGIIFLESLVSEFSPSTSTAMGLPKEFHDQCQTSLELDYLKSLYGWAQDAASSVTNRIIASDSAIPEAKVCSAALRLMLQILNWDFRCSKSTVEIGRRGMGVLGVKNDSYSARKTECNLVQPGPSWCDVLITSGHVGWLLRLYGALRQKFSCKGYWLDCPLAVSARKLIVQFCSLTGNIFPADNGHMQGQHLLQLLSGVVEWIDPPDAVAKSIQNGKSDSELLDGCRALLSMAAVTSPLMFDQLLKPIRPYGTLHLLYALMSEVVKDIMENHTEEETWSWVARDVLLDTWTTILMLLDSTSRDALLPSEGISAAANLFALIVESELKAASASAFSDDNDADYFQASITAMDERLSSYALVARAALDATVPLLVRLFSERFARLHQRHL
;
A
#
# COMPACT_ATOMS: atom_id res chain seq x y z
N MET A 1 57.37 -1.17 -4.34
CA MET A 1 57.69 -1.57 -2.94
C MET A 1 56.54 -2.43 -2.46
N ASN A 2 56.74 -3.74 -2.53
CA ASN A 2 55.76 -4.76 -2.13
C ASN A 2 55.84 -4.92 -0.61
N GLN A 3 54.75 -4.61 0.10
CA GLN A 3 54.49 -5.16 1.42
C GLN A 3 53.36 -6.17 1.29
N SER A 4 53.76 -7.42 1.35
CA SER A 4 52.95 -8.62 1.51
C SER A 4 52.14 -8.56 2.80
N TYR A 5 50.82 -8.42 2.69
CA TYR A 5 49.89 -8.72 3.78
C TYR A 5 49.74 -10.24 3.89
N GLN A 6 50.56 -10.85 4.75
CA GLN A 6 50.33 -12.19 5.30
C GLN A 6 50.41 -12.06 6.82
N ASN A 7 49.25 -12.00 7.47
CA ASN A 7 49.02 -12.51 8.83
C ASN A 7 47.54 -12.31 9.23
N THR A 8 46.70 -13.30 8.92
CA THR A 8 45.42 -13.49 9.60
C THR A 8 45.59 -14.72 10.50
N ALA A 9 46.08 -14.52 11.72
CA ALA A 9 45.88 -15.50 12.78
C ALA A 9 44.37 -15.64 13.02
N PRO A 10 43.82 -16.85 13.27
CA PRO A 10 42.43 -16.99 13.65
C PRO A 10 42.22 -16.15 14.92
N PRO A 11 41.19 -15.29 14.99
CA PRO A 11 40.97 -14.51 16.18
C PRO A 11 40.72 -15.43 17.37
N ASP A 12 41.25 -14.99 18.51
CA ASP A 12 41.13 -15.70 19.77
C ASP A 12 39.65 -15.86 20.12
N LEU A 13 39.18 -17.11 20.22
CA LEU A 13 37.81 -17.45 20.61
C LEU A 13 37.43 -16.77 21.93
N ALA A 14 38.39 -16.58 22.83
CA ALA A 14 38.19 -15.86 24.09
C ALA A 14 37.81 -14.39 23.85
N HIS A 15 38.40 -13.75 22.84
CA HIS A 15 38.06 -12.37 22.46
C HIS A 15 36.65 -12.27 21.88
N LEU A 16 36.25 -13.19 21.00
CA LEU A 16 34.88 -13.22 20.44
C LEU A 16 33.82 -13.41 21.55
N GLN A 17 34.08 -14.31 22.48
CA GLN A 17 33.21 -14.53 23.64
C GLN A 17 33.15 -13.32 24.57
N ALA A 18 34.27 -12.64 24.81
CA ALA A 18 34.31 -11.43 25.61
C ALA A 18 33.46 -10.32 24.98
N THR A 19 33.65 -10.07 23.67
CA THR A 19 32.85 -9.08 22.92
C THR A 19 31.37 -9.41 22.97
N MET A 20 30.98 -10.67 22.75
CA MET A 20 29.57 -11.08 22.86
C MET A 20 28.98 -10.76 24.25
N ARG A 21 29.67 -11.13 25.33
CA ARG A 21 29.22 -10.84 26.70
C ARG A 21 29.09 -9.34 26.98
N THR A 22 30.03 -8.54 26.47
CA THR A 22 29.98 -7.07 26.61
C THR A 22 28.75 -6.48 25.92
N ILE A 23 28.40 -6.98 24.73
CA ILE A 23 27.22 -6.53 23.97
C ILE A 23 25.93 -7.00 24.61
N GLU A 24 25.88 -8.23 25.13
CA GLU A 24 24.76 -8.75 25.92
C GLU A 24 24.49 -7.93 27.18
N LEU A 25 25.57 -7.57 27.89
CA LEU A 25 25.50 -6.70 29.07
C LEU A 25 24.97 -5.31 28.68
N ALA A 26 25.49 -4.70 27.62
CA ALA A 26 25.02 -3.40 27.14
C ALA A 26 23.53 -3.43 26.77
N CYS A 27 23.07 -4.46 26.05
CA CYS A 27 21.66 -4.62 25.72
C CYS A 27 20.78 -4.76 26.97
N SER A 28 21.24 -5.53 27.97
CA SER A 28 20.55 -5.68 29.25
C SER A 28 20.48 -4.36 30.01
N SER A 29 21.57 -3.59 30.02
CA SER A 29 21.65 -2.26 30.65
C SER A 29 20.65 -1.26 30.07
N ILE A 30 20.48 -1.22 28.74
CA ILE A 30 19.47 -0.38 28.09
C ILE A 30 18.06 -0.81 28.52
N GLN A 31 17.77 -2.11 28.47
CA GLN A 31 16.45 -2.63 28.82
C GLN A 31 16.09 -2.40 30.29
N MET A 32 17.08 -2.42 31.19
CA MET A 32 16.91 -2.18 32.61
C MET A 32 17.04 -0.70 32.98
N HIS A 33 17.26 0.20 32.02
CA HIS A 33 17.55 1.62 32.22
C HIS A 33 18.73 1.90 33.18
N VAL A 34 19.72 1.00 33.21
CA VAL A 34 20.93 1.13 34.02
C VAL A 34 22.07 1.67 33.16
N ASN A 35 22.38 2.95 33.35
CA ASN A 35 23.44 3.67 32.62
C ASN A 35 23.33 3.54 31.09
N PRO A 36 22.20 3.97 30.48
CA PRO A 36 21.91 3.75 29.06
C PRO A 36 22.94 4.40 28.14
N SER A 37 23.51 5.56 28.50
CA SER A 37 24.51 6.25 27.69
C SER A 37 25.80 5.45 27.53
N ALA A 38 26.28 4.80 28.59
CA ALA A 38 27.47 3.95 28.53
C ALA A 38 27.21 2.67 27.70
N ALA A 39 26.01 2.11 27.81
CA ALA A 39 25.60 0.96 27.01
C ALA A 39 25.47 1.30 25.52
N GLU A 40 24.87 2.45 25.18
CA GLU A 40 24.80 2.95 23.81
C GLU A 40 26.18 3.22 23.22
N ALA A 41 27.10 3.83 23.98
CA ALA A 41 28.47 4.02 23.56
C ALA A 41 29.19 2.69 23.27
N THR A 42 28.89 1.65 24.08
CA THR A 42 29.42 0.30 23.87
C THR A 42 28.90 -0.31 22.57
N LEU A 43 27.58 -0.23 22.30
CA LEU A 43 26.99 -0.72 21.06
C LEU A 43 27.52 0.04 19.83
N LEU A 44 27.67 1.36 19.95
CA LEU A 44 28.23 2.20 18.90
C LEU A 44 29.71 1.86 18.64
N SER A 45 30.48 1.51 19.68
CA SER A 45 31.87 1.09 19.52
C SER A 45 32.01 -0.16 18.66
N LEU A 46 31.05 -1.10 18.75
CA LEU A 46 31.04 -2.29 17.90
C LEU A 46 30.85 -1.93 16.43
N SER A 47 29.92 -1.03 16.11
CA SER A 47 29.67 -0.63 14.72
C SER A 47 30.78 0.22 14.12
N GLN A 48 31.51 0.98 14.95
CA GLN A 48 32.65 1.82 14.55
C GLN A 48 33.98 1.06 14.52
N SER A 49 34.07 -0.11 15.15
CA SER A 49 35.26 -0.96 15.12
C SER A 49 35.64 -1.32 13.68
N PRO A 50 36.95 -1.38 13.35
CA PRO A 50 37.38 -1.85 12.05
C PRO A 50 37.06 -3.34 11.91
N GLN A 51 36.49 -3.73 10.77
CA GLN A 51 36.20 -5.13 10.41
C GLN A 51 35.50 -5.96 11.53
N PRO A 52 34.35 -5.53 12.06
CA PRO A 52 33.68 -6.21 13.18
C PRO A 52 32.95 -7.50 12.76
N TYR A 53 33.06 -7.90 11.48
CA TYR A 53 32.24 -8.92 10.84
C TYR A 53 32.28 -10.26 11.59
N GLN A 54 33.46 -10.75 11.92
CA GLN A 54 33.60 -12.05 12.59
C GLN A 54 33.01 -12.05 14.00
N ALA A 55 33.19 -10.96 14.76
CA ALA A 55 32.56 -10.81 16.07
C ALA A 55 31.03 -10.74 15.95
N CYS A 56 30.51 -10.02 14.96
CA CYS A 56 29.07 -9.91 14.76
C CYS A 56 28.43 -11.23 14.27
N GLN A 57 29.09 -11.96 13.37
CA GLN A 57 28.68 -13.29 12.93
C GLN A 57 28.64 -14.26 14.12
N PHE A 58 29.67 -14.23 14.97
CA PHE A 58 29.73 -15.04 16.20
C PHE A 58 28.58 -14.69 17.15
N ILE A 59 28.28 -13.41 17.37
CA ILE A 59 27.14 -12.97 18.21
C ILE A 59 25.82 -13.48 17.63
N LEU A 60 25.61 -13.35 16.32
CA LEU A 60 24.39 -13.80 15.65
C LEU A 60 24.14 -15.30 15.86
N GLU A 61 25.17 -16.13 15.72
CA GLU A 61 25.07 -17.59 15.83
C GLU A 61 24.99 -18.10 17.29
N ASN A 62 25.63 -17.41 18.24
CA ASN A 62 25.87 -17.98 19.58
C ASN A 62 25.13 -17.26 20.72
N SER A 63 24.87 -15.96 20.60
CA SER A 63 24.22 -15.20 21.67
C SER A 63 22.81 -15.72 21.92
N GLN A 64 22.38 -15.82 23.18
CA GLN A 64 21.00 -16.16 23.54
C GLN A 64 20.10 -14.92 23.70
N MET A 65 20.66 -13.73 23.50
CA MET A 65 19.93 -12.46 23.61
C MET A 65 19.52 -11.94 22.23
N PRO A 66 18.21 -11.91 21.91
CA PRO A 66 17.73 -11.40 20.63
C PRO A 66 18.15 -9.95 20.33
N ASN A 67 18.21 -9.09 21.36
CA ASN A 67 18.67 -7.71 21.22
C ASN A 67 20.16 -7.65 20.80
N ALA A 68 21.02 -8.50 21.34
CA ALA A 68 22.43 -8.54 20.97
C ALA A 68 22.61 -8.99 19.51
N ARG A 69 21.85 -10.01 19.08
CA ARG A 69 21.78 -10.45 17.67
C ARG A 69 21.33 -9.31 16.75
N PHE A 70 20.29 -8.58 17.13
CA PHE A 70 19.80 -7.42 16.37
C PHE A 70 20.86 -6.32 16.21
N GLN A 71 21.57 -5.98 17.30
CA GLN A 71 22.64 -4.98 17.26
C GLN A 71 23.82 -5.45 16.41
N ALA A 72 24.21 -6.72 16.51
CA ALA A 72 25.27 -7.30 15.68
C ALA A 72 24.94 -7.24 14.18
N ALA A 73 23.69 -7.54 13.79
CA ALA A 73 23.25 -7.36 12.40
C ALA A 73 23.35 -5.89 11.94
N GLY A 74 22.96 -4.94 12.78
CA GLY A 74 23.13 -3.51 12.53
C GLY A 74 24.59 -3.10 12.36
N ALA A 75 25.48 -3.61 13.20
CA ALA A 75 26.90 -3.35 13.13
C ALA A 75 27.54 -3.90 11.83
N ILE A 76 27.13 -5.08 11.36
CA ILE A 76 27.55 -5.62 10.05
C ILE A 76 27.20 -4.63 8.94
N ARG A 77 25.96 -4.14 8.91
CA ARG A 77 25.52 -3.14 7.91
C ARG A 77 26.37 -1.88 7.96
N ASP A 78 26.51 -1.28 9.13
CA ASP A 78 27.18 0.02 9.28
C ASP A 78 28.67 -0.07 8.91
N ALA A 79 29.34 -1.14 9.33
CA ALA A 79 30.72 -1.39 8.97
C ALA A 79 30.87 -1.68 7.47
N ALA A 80 30.02 -2.54 6.91
CA ALA A 80 30.11 -2.90 5.50
C ALA A 80 29.86 -1.72 4.57
N ILE A 81 28.89 -0.84 4.87
CA ILE A 81 28.64 0.36 4.05
C ILE A 81 29.85 1.31 4.11
N ARG A 82 30.42 1.53 5.31
CA ARG A 82 31.59 2.40 5.52
C ARG A 82 32.83 1.85 4.82
N GLU A 83 33.06 0.55 4.90
CA GLU A 83 34.29 -0.11 4.47
C GLU A 83 34.17 -0.74 3.08
N TRP A 84 33.04 -0.58 2.38
CA TRP A 84 32.73 -1.30 1.14
C TRP A 84 33.82 -1.21 0.07
N GLY A 85 34.47 -0.05 -0.06
CA GLY A 85 35.55 0.17 -1.03
C GLY A 85 36.83 -0.62 -0.73
N PHE A 86 37.00 -1.09 0.51
CA PHE A 86 38.18 -1.84 0.97
C PHE A 86 37.94 -3.35 1.06
N LEU A 87 36.67 -3.79 1.03
CA LEU A 87 36.33 -5.22 1.06
C LEU A 87 36.63 -5.88 -0.28
N SER A 88 37.14 -7.11 -0.23
CA SER A 88 37.28 -7.93 -1.42
C SER A 88 35.91 -8.33 -1.98
N THR A 89 35.86 -8.73 -3.25
CA THR A 89 34.62 -9.20 -3.87
C THR A 89 34.07 -10.44 -3.15
N ASP A 90 34.95 -11.32 -2.68
CA ASP A 90 34.57 -12.53 -1.95
C ASP A 90 34.04 -12.21 -0.55
N ASP A 91 34.63 -11.25 0.16
CA ASP A 91 34.12 -10.80 1.46
C ASP A 91 32.72 -10.19 1.32
N LYS A 92 32.51 -9.34 0.30
CA LYS A 92 31.19 -8.74 0.01
C LYS A 92 30.14 -9.81 -0.22
N LYS A 93 30.45 -10.80 -1.07
CA LYS A 93 29.55 -11.93 -1.38
C LYS A 93 29.34 -12.83 -0.16
N GLY A 94 30.38 -13.06 0.64
CA GLY A 94 30.36 -13.84 1.86
C GLY A 94 29.44 -13.23 2.92
N LEU A 95 29.48 -11.92 3.12
CA LEU A 95 28.58 -11.22 4.05
C LEU A 95 27.11 -11.33 3.64
N ILE A 96 26.81 -11.13 2.35
CA ILE A 96 25.44 -11.27 1.82
C ILE A 96 24.95 -12.71 2.01
N SER A 97 25.78 -13.69 1.61
CA SER A 97 25.46 -15.12 1.71
C SER A 97 25.25 -15.53 3.17
N PHE A 98 26.08 -15.04 4.09
CA PHE A 98 25.94 -15.29 5.52
C PHE A 98 24.59 -14.81 6.03
N CYS A 99 24.20 -13.56 5.74
CA CYS A 99 22.91 -13.03 6.19
C CYS A 99 21.73 -13.81 5.59
N LEU A 100 21.80 -14.18 4.30
CA LEU A 100 20.77 -15.01 3.66
C LEU A 100 20.66 -16.39 4.30
N CYS A 101 21.79 -17.08 4.49
CA CYS A 101 21.84 -18.39 5.15
C CYS A 101 21.30 -18.31 6.58
N PHE A 102 21.67 -17.29 7.35
CA PHE A 102 21.18 -17.09 8.70
C PHE A 102 19.65 -16.97 8.73
N VAL A 103 19.08 -16.17 7.82
CA VAL A 103 17.62 -15.98 7.74
C VAL A 103 16.90 -17.30 7.42
N MET A 104 17.49 -18.13 6.55
CA MET A 104 16.91 -19.41 6.18
C MET A 104 17.06 -20.47 7.28
N GLN A 105 18.24 -20.58 7.91
CA GLN A 105 18.52 -21.55 8.96
C GLN A 105 17.71 -21.29 10.23
N HIS A 106 17.40 -20.03 10.52
CA HIS A 106 16.65 -19.62 11.70
C HIS A 106 15.21 -19.19 11.39
N ALA A 107 14.67 -19.62 10.25
CA ALA A 107 13.34 -19.22 9.79
C ALA A 107 12.20 -19.58 10.78
N SER A 108 12.36 -20.63 11.57
CA SER A 108 11.41 -21.08 12.60
C SER A 108 11.60 -20.38 13.96
N SER A 109 12.50 -19.40 14.08
CA SER A 109 12.70 -18.68 15.35
C SER A 109 11.46 -17.85 15.71
N ALA A 110 11.17 -17.79 17.02
CA ALA A 110 10.14 -16.91 17.57
C ALA A 110 10.50 -15.41 17.45
N GLU A 111 11.78 -15.08 17.24
CA GLU A 111 12.30 -13.71 17.22
C GLU A 111 12.18 -13.07 15.83
N GLY A 112 10.95 -12.92 15.34
CA GLY A 112 10.69 -12.44 13.97
C GLY A 112 11.34 -11.08 13.63
N TYR A 113 11.53 -10.19 14.61
CA TYR A 113 12.16 -8.89 14.38
C TYR A 113 13.68 -8.99 14.10
N VAL A 114 14.36 -10.01 14.65
CA VAL A 114 15.78 -10.28 14.34
C VAL A 114 15.90 -10.79 12.92
N GLN A 115 15.00 -11.71 12.52
CA GLN A 115 14.93 -12.23 11.15
C GLN A 115 14.70 -11.10 10.14
N ALA A 116 13.71 -10.24 10.40
CA ALA A 116 13.44 -9.07 9.57
C ALA A 116 14.65 -8.12 9.49
N LYS A 117 15.36 -7.89 10.60
CA LYS A 117 16.57 -7.08 10.61
C LYS A 117 17.68 -7.68 9.74
N VAL A 118 17.99 -8.96 9.89
CA VAL A 118 19.04 -9.62 9.11
C VAL A 118 18.66 -9.68 7.62
N ALA A 119 17.40 -9.92 7.30
CA ALA A 119 16.89 -9.87 5.91
C ALA A 119 17.05 -8.47 5.29
N SER A 120 16.75 -7.41 6.05
CA SER A 120 16.98 -6.02 5.63
C SER A 120 18.47 -5.72 5.43
N VAL A 121 19.35 -6.21 6.30
CA VAL A 121 20.80 -6.08 6.13
C VAL A 121 21.27 -6.79 4.86
N ALA A 122 20.81 -8.02 4.61
CA ALA A 122 21.13 -8.74 3.37
C ALA A 122 20.71 -7.95 2.12
N ALA A 123 19.50 -7.37 2.12
CA ALA A 123 19.00 -6.53 1.04
C ALA A 123 19.85 -5.26 0.84
N GLN A 124 20.26 -4.61 1.92
CA GLN A 124 21.12 -3.42 1.90
C GLN A 124 22.50 -3.71 1.34
N LEU A 125 23.13 -4.81 1.76
CA LEU A 125 24.43 -5.22 1.25
C LEU A 125 24.35 -5.64 -0.23
N LEU A 126 23.28 -6.34 -0.62
CA LEU A 126 23.05 -6.71 -2.01
C LEU A 126 22.85 -5.47 -2.89
N LYS A 127 22.06 -4.48 -2.45
CA LYS A 127 21.90 -3.21 -3.15
C LYS A 127 23.23 -2.45 -3.23
N ARG A 128 23.98 -2.39 -2.12
CA ARG A 128 25.27 -1.67 -2.06
C ARG A 128 26.28 -2.20 -3.07
N GLY A 129 26.29 -3.51 -3.32
CA GLY A 129 27.11 -4.15 -4.35
C GLY A 129 26.46 -4.31 -5.72
N TRP A 130 25.22 -3.84 -5.92
CA TRP A 130 24.39 -4.24 -7.06
C TRP A 130 25.04 -3.97 -8.42
N LEU A 131 25.71 -2.84 -8.59
CA LEU A 131 26.38 -2.46 -9.84
C LEU A 131 27.78 -3.08 -9.97
N GLU A 132 28.37 -3.58 -8.88
CA GLU A 132 29.66 -4.28 -8.88
C GLU A 132 29.50 -5.77 -9.21
N PHE A 133 28.33 -6.35 -8.92
CA PHE A 133 28.05 -7.76 -9.13
C PHE A 133 27.62 -8.09 -10.56
N THR A 134 28.16 -9.18 -11.10
CA THR A 134 27.75 -9.72 -12.40
C THR A 134 26.34 -10.34 -12.33
N ALA A 135 25.75 -10.60 -13.49
CA ALA A 135 24.48 -11.33 -13.56
C ALA A 135 24.58 -12.74 -12.95
N ALA A 136 25.73 -13.41 -13.09
CA ALA A 136 25.96 -14.73 -12.50
C ALA A 136 26.03 -14.68 -10.96
N ASP A 137 26.65 -13.63 -10.41
CA ASP A 137 26.69 -13.42 -8.96
C ASP A 137 25.29 -13.20 -8.39
N LYS A 138 24.51 -12.32 -9.02
CA LYS A 138 23.10 -12.08 -8.67
C LYS A 138 22.28 -13.36 -8.79
N GLY A 139 22.48 -14.12 -9.87
CA GLY A 139 21.81 -15.40 -10.10
C GLY A 139 22.06 -16.42 -9.00
N THR A 140 23.25 -16.43 -8.40
CA THR A 140 23.57 -17.32 -7.27
C THR A 140 22.73 -16.99 -6.03
N PHE A 141 22.67 -15.70 -5.64
CA PHE A 141 21.82 -15.27 -4.52
C PHE A 141 20.34 -15.55 -4.79
N PHE A 142 19.87 -15.22 -5.99
CA PHE A 142 18.47 -15.40 -6.36
C PHE A 142 18.06 -16.87 -6.50
N SER A 143 18.96 -17.76 -6.89
CA SER A 143 18.69 -19.20 -6.90
C SER A 143 18.36 -19.72 -5.50
N GLN A 144 19.14 -19.33 -4.50
CA GLN A 144 18.90 -19.72 -3.10
C GLN A 144 17.55 -19.17 -2.61
N VAL A 145 17.28 -17.89 -2.87
CA VAL A 145 16.02 -17.23 -2.46
C VAL A 145 14.81 -17.87 -3.16
N ASN A 146 14.91 -18.17 -4.45
CA ASN A 146 13.82 -18.81 -5.19
C ASN A 146 13.50 -20.21 -4.64
N GLN A 147 14.52 -21.02 -4.31
CA GLN A 147 14.29 -22.33 -3.68
C GLN A 147 13.58 -22.21 -2.32
N ALA A 148 13.91 -21.19 -1.53
CA ALA A 148 13.21 -20.92 -0.29
C ALA A 148 11.74 -20.53 -0.56
N VAL A 149 11.48 -19.56 -1.44
CA VAL A 149 10.12 -19.09 -1.79
C VAL A 149 9.25 -20.18 -2.43
N ALA A 150 9.86 -21.10 -3.17
CA ALA A 150 9.17 -22.28 -3.72
C ALA A 150 8.73 -23.28 -2.63
N GLY A 151 9.21 -23.14 -1.39
CA GLY A 151 8.83 -23.98 -0.26
C GLY A 151 9.55 -25.32 -0.21
N SER A 152 10.67 -25.49 -0.93
CA SER A 152 11.43 -26.75 -1.00
C SER A 152 11.93 -27.25 0.38
N HIS A 153 12.00 -26.35 1.36
CA HIS A 153 12.52 -26.63 2.70
C HIS A 153 11.51 -26.35 3.83
N GLY A 154 10.21 -26.33 3.51
CA GLY A 154 9.13 -26.13 4.48
C GLY A 154 8.59 -24.71 4.56
N LEU A 155 7.48 -24.53 5.28
CA LEU A 155 6.70 -23.28 5.30
C LEU A 155 7.43 -22.11 5.97
N ASP A 156 8.24 -22.37 7.00
CA ASP A 156 8.99 -21.30 7.68
C ASP A 156 10.05 -20.70 6.75
N MET A 157 10.81 -21.54 6.04
CA MET A 157 11.77 -21.07 5.03
C MET A 157 11.06 -20.38 3.86
N GLN A 158 9.89 -20.87 3.46
CA GLN A 158 9.05 -20.22 2.46
C GLN A 158 8.68 -18.79 2.87
N PHE A 159 8.19 -18.64 4.10
CA PHE A 159 7.87 -17.35 4.67
C PHE A 159 9.11 -16.45 4.75
N ALA A 160 10.24 -16.95 5.26
CA ALA A 160 11.48 -16.20 5.38
C ALA A 160 12.01 -15.71 4.02
N GLY A 161 11.93 -16.53 2.98
CA GLY A 161 12.27 -16.15 1.61
C GLY A 161 11.41 -15.00 1.10
N ILE A 162 10.10 -15.03 1.35
CA ILE A 162 9.18 -13.95 0.99
C ILE A 162 9.50 -12.65 1.75
N ILE A 163 9.78 -12.73 3.06
CA ILE A 163 10.16 -11.55 3.86
C ILE A 163 11.48 -10.93 3.39
N PHE A 164 12.44 -11.75 2.95
CA PHE A 164 13.64 -11.23 2.31
C PHE A 164 13.31 -10.47 1.01
N LEU A 165 12.43 -11.01 0.15
CA LEU A 165 12.00 -10.30 -1.06
C LEU A 165 11.25 -8.99 -0.74
N GLU A 166 10.40 -8.94 0.29
CA GLU A 166 9.78 -7.70 0.77
C GLU A 166 10.85 -6.67 1.17
N SER A 167 11.88 -7.11 1.90
CA SER A 167 13.00 -6.27 2.30
C SER A 167 13.81 -5.77 1.10
N LEU A 168 14.01 -6.63 0.09
CA LEU A 168 14.72 -6.29 -1.13
C LEU A 168 13.98 -5.26 -1.96
N VAL A 169 12.70 -5.47 -2.23
CA VAL A 169 11.86 -4.51 -2.97
C VAL A 169 11.80 -3.18 -2.21
N SER A 170 11.66 -3.21 -0.88
CA SER A 170 11.68 -1.99 -0.05
C SER A 170 13.00 -1.23 -0.20
N GLU A 171 14.13 -1.92 -0.13
CA GLU A 171 15.45 -1.29 -0.16
C GLU A 171 15.73 -0.65 -1.52
N PHE A 172 15.20 -1.19 -2.63
CA PHE A 172 15.38 -0.60 -3.96
C PHE A 172 14.39 0.53 -4.28
N SER A 173 13.29 0.65 -3.55
CA SER A 173 12.34 1.75 -3.74
C SER A 173 12.90 3.10 -3.25
N PRO A 174 12.72 4.21 -3.99
CA PRO A 174 13.24 5.53 -3.60
C PRO A 174 12.74 6.04 -2.25
N SER A 175 11.50 5.72 -1.86
CA SER A 175 10.88 6.20 -0.60
C SER A 175 11.44 5.54 0.65
N THR A 176 12.04 4.35 0.50
CA THR A 176 12.45 3.48 1.60
C THR A 176 13.91 3.05 1.52
N SER A 177 14.64 3.49 0.48
CA SER A 177 16.06 3.21 0.28
C SER A 177 16.89 3.74 1.45
N THR A 178 17.83 2.93 1.91
CA THR A 178 18.82 3.34 2.91
C THR A 178 19.75 4.41 2.32
N ALA A 179 20.09 5.42 3.13
CA ALA A 179 21.11 6.40 2.80
C ALA A 179 22.50 5.76 2.89
N MET A 180 23.05 5.36 1.74
CA MET A 180 24.36 4.68 1.67
C MET A 180 25.55 5.63 1.47
N GLY A 181 25.32 6.94 1.52
CA GLY A 181 26.34 7.94 1.17
C GLY A 181 26.75 7.93 -0.30
N LEU A 182 25.90 7.37 -1.18
CA LEU A 182 26.13 7.28 -2.62
C LEU A 182 25.30 8.31 -3.41
N PRO A 183 25.73 8.69 -4.62
CA PRO A 183 24.98 9.63 -5.47
C PRO A 183 23.59 9.11 -5.83
N LYS A 184 22.65 10.02 -6.10
CA LYS A 184 21.28 9.66 -6.51
C LYS A 184 21.26 8.78 -7.76
N GLU A 185 22.19 9.02 -8.68
CA GLU A 185 22.33 8.27 -9.94
C GLU A 185 22.57 6.79 -9.69
N PHE A 186 23.29 6.44 -8.62
CA PHE A 186 23.47 5.04 -8.21
C PHE A 186 22.14 4.40 -7.84
N HIS A 187 21.33 5.09 -7.02
CA HIS A 187 20.02 4.59 -6.59
C HIS A 187 19.06 4.46 -7.79
N ASP A 188 19.06 5.43 -8.70
CA ASP A 188 18.24 5.41 -9.92
C ASP A 188 18.63 4.25 -10.86
N GLN A 189 19.92 3.94 -10.99
CA GLN A 189 20.41 2.79 -11.78
C GLN A 189 20.01 1.46 -11.14
N CYS A 190 20.16 1.32 -9.82
CA CYS A 190 19.72 0.14 -9.08
C CYS A 190 18.20 -0.07 -9.22
N GLN A 191 17.40 0.98 -9.06
CA GLN A 191 15.94 0.94 -9.24
C GLN A 191 15.57 0.46 -10.65
N THR A 192 16.20 1.06 -11.67
CA THR A 192 15.93 0.73 -13.08
C THR A 192 16.29 -0.71 -13.39
N SER A 193 17.45 -1.19 -12.93
CA SER A 193 17.86 -2.58 -13.16
C SER A 193 16.95 -3.58 -12.43
N LEU A 194 16.52 -3.30 -11.19
CA LEU A 194 15.58 -4.18 -10.50
C LEU A 194 14.24 -4.26 -11.25
N GLU A 195 13.68 -3.11 -11.66
CA GLU A 195 12.40 -3.02 -12.36
C GLU A 195 12.40 -3.80 -13.68
N LEU A 196 13.45 -3.64 -14.50
CA LEU A 196 13.51 -4.23 -15.83
C LEU A 196 13.88 -5.72 -15.79
N ASP A 197 14.82 -6.11 -14.94
CA ASP A 197 15.46 -7.43 -15.04
C ASP A 197 14.90 -8.46 -14.04
N TYR A 198 14.35 -8.03 -12.90
CA TYR A 198 14.04 -8.94 -11.78
C TYR A 198 12.61 -8.82 -11.24
N LEU A 199 12.02 -7.63 -11.22
CA LEU A 199 10.77 -7.36 -10.49
C LEU A 199 9.59 -8.25 -10.97
N LYS A 200 9.50 -8.52 -12.27
CA LYS A 200 8.51 -9.45 -12.85
C LYS A 200 8.71 -10.88 -12.36
N SER A 201 9.96 -11.34 -12.27
CA SER A 201 10.28 -12.68 -11.75
C SER A 201 9.96 -12.81 -10.27
N LEU A 202 10.27 -11.78 -9.47
CA LEU A 202 9.94 -11.75 -8.04
C LEU A 202 8.43 -11.82 -7.81
N TYR A 203 7.65 -11.12 -8.65
CA TYR A 203 6.19 -11.20 -8.63
C TYR A 203 5.70 -12.62 -8.94
N GLY A 204 6.25 -13.26 -9.99
CA GLY A 204 5.93 -14.64 -10.35
C GLY A 204 6.19 -15.62 -9.21
N TRP A 205 7.34 -15.50 -8.53
CA TRP A 205 7.66 -16.35 -7.38
C TRP A 205 6.68 -16.17 -6.22
N ALA A 206 6.25 -14.95 -5.95
CA ALA A 206 5.23 -14.67 -4.94
C ALA A 206 3.88 -15.28 -5.32
N GLN A 207 3.47 -15.15 -6.58
CA GLN A 207 2.24 -15.75 -7.10
C GLN A 207 2.25 -17.28 -7.00
N ASP A 208 3.36 -17.92 -7.36
CA ASP A 208 3.54 -19.37 -7.26
C ASP A 208 3.51 -19.83 -5.80
N ALA A 209 4.16 -19.10 -4.90
CA ALA A 209 4.14 -19.37 -3.46
C ALA A 209 2.71 -19.34 -2.91
N ALA A 210 1.93 -18.30 -3.22
CA ALA A 210 0.53 -18.20 -2.79
C ALA A 210 -0.35 -19.31 -3.40
N SER A 211 -0.15 -19.62 -4.67
CA SER A 211 -0.86 -20.69 -5.38
C SER A 211 -0.59 -22.06 -4.76
N SER A 212 0.66 -22.34 -4.38
CA SER A 212 1.10 -23.63 -3.81
C SER A 212 0.42 -24.00 -2.48
N VAL A 213 -0.09 -23.00 -1.76
CA VAL A 213 -0.73 -23.19 -0.44
C VAL A 213 -2.24 -23.00 -0.48
N THR A 214 -2.81 -22.53 -1.59
CA THR A 214 -4.23 -22.17 -1.72
C THR A 214 -5.17 -23.33 -1.42
N ASN A 215 -4.93 -24.51 -2.01
CA ASN A 215 -5.83 -25.66 -1.83
C ASN A 215 -5.91 -26.11 -0.36
N ARG A 216 -4.80 -26.02 0.38
CA ARG A 216 -4.74 -26.36 1.81
C ARG A 216 -5.53 -25.36 2.65
N ILE A 217 -5.45 -24.07 2.31
CA ILE A 217 -6.21 -22.99 2.98
C ILE A 217 -7.72 -23.16 2.77
N ILE A 218 -8.13 -23.50 1.56
CA ILE A 218 -9.53 -23.70 1.21
C ILE A 218 -10.08 -24.97 1.88
N ALA A 219 -9.30 -26.05 1.93
CA ALA A 219 -9.76 -27.34 2.45
C ALA A 219 -9.78 -27.46 4.00
N SER A 220 -8.94 -26.71 4.71
CA SER A 220 -8.90 -26.74 6.19
C SER A 220 -10.01 -25.89 6.78
N ASP A 221 -10.58 -26.21 7.94
CA ASP A 221 -11.53 -25.36 8.69
C ASP A 221 -10.89 -24.56 9.85
N SER A 222 -9.60 -24.81 10.11
CA SER A 222 -8.85 -24.21 11.21
C SER A 222 -7.78 -23.22 10.72
N ALA A 223 -7.18 -22.48 11.65
CA ALA A 223 -6.02 -21.66 11.36
C ALA A 223 -4.82 -22.57 11.04
N ILE A 224 -4.24 -22.39 9.85
CA ILE A 224 -3.11 -23.19 9.37
C ILE A 224 -1.91 -22.28 9.04
N PRO A 225 -0.66 -22.74 9.21
CA PRO A 225 0.54 -21.93 8.93
C PRO A 225 0.62 -21.44 7.48
N GLU A 226 0.04 -22.17 6.52
CA GLU A 226 -0.06 -21.79 5.11
C GLU A 226 -0.70 -20.41 4.88
N ALA A 227 -1.64 -20.01 5.75
CA ALA A 227 -2.28 -18.70 5.65
C ALA A 227 -1.26 -17.55 5.84
N LYS A 228 -0.23 -17.76 6.66
CA LYS A 228 0.86 -16.80 6.89
C LYS A 228 1.73 -16.63 5.65
N VAL A 229 2.07 -17.73 4.97
CA VAL A 229 2.81 -17.72 3.70
C VAL A 229 2.00 -17.01 2.62
N CYS A 230 0.73 -17.39 2.46
CA CYS A 230 -0.15 -16.78 1.46
C CYS A 230 -0.30 -15.27 1.72
N SER A 231 -0.57 -14.86 2.97
CA SER A 231 -0.66 -13.46 3.36
C SER A 231 0.62 -12.69 3.01
N ALA A 232 1.80 -13.22 3.32
CA ALA A 232 3.07 -12.57 2.95
C ALA A 232 3.28 -12.48 1.44
N ALA A 233 2.96 -13.53 0.69
CA ALA A 233 3.06 -13.50 -0.77
C ALA A 233 2.12 -12.46 -1.40
N LEU A 234 0.87 -12.34 -0.92
CA LEU A 234 -0.07 -11.31 -1.36
C LEU A 234 0.44 -9.90 -1.03
N ARG A 235 1.02 -9.69 0.16
CA ARG A 235 1.64 -8.40 0.55
C ARG A 235 2.83 -8.03 -0.32
N LEU A 236 3.71 -8.98 -0.64
CA LEU A 236 4.82 -8.77 -1.57
C LEU A 236 4.32 -8.38 -2.97
N MET A 237 3.30 -9.09 -3.49
CA MET A 237 2.68 -8.72 -4.77
C MET A 237 2.10 -7.31 -4.74
N LEU A 238 1.39 -6.94 -3.67
CA LEU A 238 0.85 -5.59 -3.48
C LEU A 238 1.96 -4.54 -3.44
N GLN A 239 3.07 -4.82 -2.75
CA GLN A 239 4.23 -3.93 -2.68
C GLN A 239 4.85 -3.72 -4.06
N ILE A 240 5.00 -4.80 -4.84
CA ILE A 240 5.51 -4.73 -6.22
C ILE A 240 4.57 -3.92 -7.12
N LEU A 241 3.26 -4.08 -6.99
CA LEU A 241 2.30 -3.31 -7.79
C LEU A 241 2.25 -1.82 -7.37
N ASN A 242 2.64 -1.49 -6.13
CA ASN A 242 2.82 -0.10 -5.68
C ASN A 242 4.18 0.50 -6.05
N TRP A 243 4.97 -0.19 -6.88
CA TRP A 243 6.22 0.34 -7.42
C TRP A 243 5.98 1.54 -8.34
N ASP A 244 6.84 2.56 -8.25
CA ASP A 244 6.83 3.73 -9.16
C ASP A 244 7.43 3.35 -10.54
N PHE A 245 6.64 2.62 -11.34
CA PHE A 245 7.05 2.14 -12.67
C PHE A 245 7.44 3.29 -13.60
N ARG A 246 8.56 3.17 -14.31
CA ARG A 246 9.08 4.23 -15.19
C ARG A 246 8.14 4.55 -16.36
N CYS A 247 7.34 3.58 -16.81
CA CYS A 247 6.31 3.81 -17.84
C CYS A 247 5.27 4.86 -17.42
N SER A 248 5.02 5.02 -16.11
CA SER A 248 4.15 6.07 -15.56
C SER A 248 4.61 7.46 -15.95
N LYS A 249 5.92 7.73 -15.86
CA LYS A 249 6.50 9.06 -16.07
C LYS A 249 6.34 9.56 -17.50
N SER A 250 6.41 8.67 -18.49
CA SER A 250 6.20 9.04 -19.91
C SER A 250 4.76 9.46 -20.21
N THR A 251 3.79 8.90 -19.48
CA THR A 251 2.36 9.16 -19.68
C THR A 251 1.92 10.40 -18.91
N VAL A 252 2.44 10.58 -17.68
CA VAL A 252 2.16 11.75 -16.84
C VAL A 252 2.75 13.05 -17.41
N GLU A 253 3.91 13.02 -18.07
CA GLU A 253 4.46 14.23 -18.73
C GLU A 253 3.62 14.69 -19.94
N ILE A 254 2.99 13.76 -20.65
CA ILE A 254 2.06 14.08 -21.76
C ILE A 254 0.77 14.68 -21.19
N GLY A 255 0.26 14.16 -20.07
CA GLY A 255 -0.87 14.74 -19.35
C GLY A 255 -0.58 16.13 -18.74
N ARG A 256 0.64 16.36 -18.24
CA ARG A 256 1.06 17.65 -17.66
C ARG A 256 1.24 18.74 -18.72
N ARG A 257 1.66 18.42 -19.94
CA ARG A 257 1.78 19.41 -21.04
C ARG A 257 0.44 19.91 -21.58
N GLY A 258 -0.66 19.20 -21.36
CA GLY A 258 -2.03 19.69 -21.61
C GLY A 258 -2.57 20.63 -20.53
N MET A 259 -1.90 20.70 -19.37
CA MET A 259 -2.36 21.37 -18.15
C MET A 259 -1.60 22.68 -17.88
N GLY A 260 -1.50 23.52 -18.90
CA GLY A 260 -0.65 24.71 -18.84
C GLY A 260 -1.00 25.82 -19.82
N VAL A 261 -2.26 26.24 -19.92
CA VAL A 261 -2.61 27.56 -20.45
C VAL A 261 -3.82 28.10 -19.70
N LEU A 262 -3.57 28.89 -18.65
CA LEU A 262 -4.23 30.16 -18.32
C LEU A 262 -3.59 30.70 -17.04
N GLY A 263 -2.86 31.81 -17.17
CA GLY A 263 -2.04 32.38 -16.11
C GLY A 263 -2.86 32.92 -14.94
N VAL A 264 -2.72 32.27 -13.79
CA VAL A 264 -2.71 32.89 -12.46
C VAL A 264 -1.66 32.14 -11.66
N LYS A 265 -0.69 32.87 -11.10
CA LYS A 265 0.31 32.33 -10.17
C LYS A 265 -0.44 31.73 -8.97
N ASN A 266 -0.55 30.42 -8.90
CA ASN A 266 -1.07 29.71 -7.73
C ASN A 266 -0.06 28.62 -7.32
N ASP A 267 1.07 29.07 -6.77
CA ASP A 267 1.96 28.24 -5.96
C ASP A 267 1.26 27.94 -4.62
N SER A 268 0.22 27.10 -4.62
CA SER A 268 -0.43 26.56 -3.39
C SER A 268 -1.39 25.38 -3.60
N TYR A 269 -1.61 24.88 -4.82
CA TYR A 269 -2.26 23.56 -4.97
C TYR A 269 -1.19 22.49 -4.80
N SER A 270 -0.90 22.14 -3.54
CA SER A 270 -0.19 20.91 -3.25
C SER A 270 -0.91 19.79 -4.00
N ALA A 271 -0.17 19.07 -4.83
CA ALA A 271 -0.68 17.93 -5.56
C ALA A 271 -1.46 17.06 -4.56
N ARG A 272 -2.79 16.98 -4.72
CA ARG A 272 -3.57 15.97 -4.01
C ARG A 272 -2.83 14.66 -4.23
N LYS A 273 -2.28 14.10 -3.15
CA LYS A 273 -2.03 12.66 -3.11
C LYS A 273 -3.42 12.05 -3.14
N THR A 274 -4.01 11.91 -4.32
CA THR A 274 -5.13 11.00 -4.50
C THR A 274 -4.72 9.69 -3.85
N GLU A 275 -5.52 9.14 -2.94
CA GLU A 275 -5.23 7.85 -2.28
C GLU A 275 -5.02 6.70 -3.28
N CYS A 276 -5.40 6.91 -4.55
CA CYS A 276 -5.18 5.98 -5.64
C CYS A 276 -3.76 6.08 -6.21
N ASN A 277 -2.96 5.04 -5.97
CA ASN A 277 -1.70 4.79 -6.69
C ASN A 277 -2.00 4.04 -8.01
N LEU A 278 -1.78 4.71 -9.15
CA LEU A 278 -1.94 4.09 -10.47
C LEU A 278 -0.84 3.07 -10.75
N VAL A 279 -1.22 1.91 -11.29
CA VAL A 279 -0.28 0.83 -11.62
C VAL A 279 -0.07 0.81 -13.13
N GLN A 280 1.13 1.18 -13.57
CA GLN A 280 1.46 1.34 -15.00
C GLN A 280 2.72 0.55 -15.40
N PRO A 281 2.73 -0.79 -15.27
CA PRO A 281 3.80 -1.64 -15.77
C PRO A 281 3.83 -1.64 -17.31
N GLY A 282 4.96 -2.04 -17.88
CA GLY A 282 5.12 -2.15 -19.34
C GLY A 282 4.35 -3.33 -19.95
N PRO A 283 4.24 -3.40 -21.29
CA PRO A 283 3.54 -4.48 -22.02
C PRO A 283 4.02 -5.89 -21.66
N SER A 284 5.29 -6.01 -21.25
CA SER A 284 5.90 -7.27 -20.82
C SER A 284 5.26 -7.87 -19.57
N TRP A 285 4.36 -7.17 -18.87
CA TRP A 285 3.63 -7.67 -17.71
C TRP A 285 2.24 -8.21 -18.04
N CYS A 286 1.77 -8.02 -19.28
CA CYS A 286 0.42 -8.42 -19.71
C CYS A 286 0.18 -9.94 -19.52
N ASP A 287 1.18 -10.76 -19.81
CA ASP A 287 1.14 -12.21 -19.66
C ASP A 287 0.91 -12.66 -18.21
N VAL A 288 1.49 -11.93 -17.26
CA VAL A 288 1.43 -12.25 -15.82
C VAL A 288 0.22 -11.62 -15.13
N LEU A 289 -0.13 -10.37 -15.44
CA LEU A 289 -1.18 -9.65 -14.70
C LEU A 289 -2.57 -9.77 -15.34
N ILE A 290 -2.65 -9.94 -16.66
CA ILE A 290 -3.93 -9.97 -17.40
C ILE A 290 -4.27 -11.39 -17.86
N THR A 291 -3.42 -12.02 -18.69
CA THR A 291 -3.79 -13.27 -19.36
C THR A 291 -3.56 -14.54 -18.52
N SER A 292 -2.86 -14.44 -17.39
CA SER A 292 -2.54 -15.60 -16.53
C SER A 292 -3.73 -16.19 -15.78
N GLY A 293 -4.87 -15.48 -15.74
CA GLY A 293 -6.01 -15.83 -14.90
C GLY A 293 -5.80 -15.50 -13.41
N HIS A 294 -4.75 -14.76 -13.05
CA HIS A 294 -4.41 -14.42 -11.68
C HIS A 294 -5.56 -13.69 -10.95
N VAL A 295 -6.18 -12.69 -11.58
CA VAL A 295 -7.36 -11.99 -11.02
C VAL A 295 -8.47 -12.98 -10.67
N GLY A 296 -8.80 -13.89 -11.59
CA GLY A 296 -9.82 -14.91 -11.37
C GLY A 296 -9.46 -15.91 -10.27
N TRP A 297 -8.19 -16.23 -10.07
CA TRP A 297 -7.74 -17.02 -8.93
C TRP A 297 -7.90 -16.24 -7.61
N LEU A 298 -7.50 -14.97 -7.57
CA LEU A 298 -7.51 -14.15 -6.36
C LEU A 298 -8.95 -13.92 -5.86
N LEU A 299 -9.87 -13.61 -6.78
CA LEU A 299 -11.29 -13.45 -6.47
C LEU A 299 -11.90 -14.76 -5.95
N ARG A 300 -11.56 -15.91 -6.54
CA ARG A 300 -12.02 -17.22 -6.05
C ARG A 300 -11.45 -17.56 -4.68
N LEU A 301 -10.18 -17.25 -4.43
CA LEU A 301 -9.56 -17.42 -3.12
C LEU A 301 -10.30 -16.59 -2.07
N TYR A 302 -10.52 -15.29 -2.34
CA TYR A 302 -11.24 -14.42 -1.41
C TYR A 302 -12.69 -14.88 -1.20
N GLY A 303 -13.40 -15.24 -2.28
CA GLY A 303 -14.77 -15.77 -2.21
C GLY A 303 -14.87 -17.06 -1.38
N ALA A 304 -13.92 -17.99 -1.53
CA ALA A 304 -13.86 -19.20 -0.72
C ALA A 304 -13.62 -18.90 0.76
N LEU A 305 -12.71 -17.97 1.07
CA LEU A 305 -12.48 -17.50 2.44
C LEU A 305 -13.74 -16.87 3.03
N ARG A 306 -14.43 -16.04 2.24
CA ARG A 306 -15.67 -15.36 2.63
C ARG A 306 -16.79 -16.34 3.00
N GLN A 307 -17.02 -17.36 2.16
CA GLN A 307 -18.03 -18.39 2.42
C GLN A 307 -17.69 -19.23 3.66
N LYS A 308 -16.43 -19.64 3.79
CA LYS A 308 -15.96 -20.49 4.90
C LYS A 308 -16.14 -19.83 6.27
N PHE A 309 -15.95 -18.52 6.35
CA PHE A 309 -15.95 -17.80 7.63
C PHE A 309 -17.16 -16.89 7.83
N SER A 310 -18.21 -17.00 7.01
CA SER A 310 -19.41 -16.16 7.10
C SER A 310 -20.06 -16.13 8.49
N CYS A 311 -19.83 -17.16 9.33
CA CYS A 311 -20.35 -17.26 10.69
C CYS A 311 -19.39 -16.77 11.80
N LYS A 312 -18.16 -16.33 11.49
CA LYS A 312 -17.14 -15.90 12.47
C LYS A 312 -16.84 -14.40 12.32
N GLY A 313 -17.38 -13.53 13.18
CA GLY A 313 -17.31 -12.07 13.02
C GLY A 313 -15.91 -11.43 12.79
N TYR A 314 -14.82 -12.11 13.17
CA TYR A 314 -13.45 -11.57 13.11
C TYR A 314 -12.63 -11.95 11.86
N TRP A 315 -13.20 -12.66 10.89
CA TRP A 315 -12.39 -13.17 9.76
C TRP A 315 -12.02 -12.07 8.74
N LEU A 316 -12.89 -11.06 8.60
CA LEU A 316 -12.73 -9.97 7.62
C LEU A 316 -11.40 -9.24 7.82
N ASP A 317 -10.94 -9.14 9.05
CA ASP A 317 -9.72 -8.40 9.42
C ASP A 317 -8.52 -9.32 9.65
N CYS A 318 -8.64 -10.61 9.32
CA CYS A 318 -7.48 -11.49 9.38
C CYS A 318 -6.43 -11.06 8.32
N PRO A 319 -5.12 -11.24 8.60
CA PRO A 319 -4.06 -10.76 7.71
C PRO A 319 -4.15 -11.27 6.27
N LEU A 320 -4.70 -12.47 6.06
CA LEU A 320 -4.90 -13.04 4.72
C LEU A 320 -6.01 -12.32 3.96
N ALA A 321 -7.17 -12.11 4.60
CA ALA A 321 -8.31 -11.41 3.99
C ALA A 321 -7.96 -9.95 3.66
N VAL A 322 -7.30 -9.26 4.58
CA VAL A 322 -6.81 -7.88 4.36
C VAL A 322 -5.84 -7.82 3.18
N SER A 323 -4.87 -8.73 3.12
CA SER A 323 -3.88 -8.74 2.03
C SER A 323 -4.52 -9.06 0.68
N ALA A 324 -5.50 -9.96 0.65
CA ALA A 324 -6.27 -10.27 -0.56
C ALA A 324 -7.10 -9.08 -1.04
N ARG A 325 -7.87 -8.43 -0.17
CA ARG A 325 -8.66 -7.24 -0.55
C ARG A 325 -7.78 -6.11 -1.05
N LYS A 326 -6.70 -5.77 -0.33
CA LYS A 326 -5.78 -4.72 -0.77
C LYS A 326 -5.17 -5.02 -2.14
N LEU A 327 -4.82 -6.28 -2.41
CA LEU A 327 -4.32 -6.67 -3.74
C LEU A 327 -5.42 -6.56 -4.82
N ILE A 328 -6.66 -6.96 -4.53
CA ILE A 328 -7.82 -6.78 -5.43
C ILE A 328 -8.02 -5.28 -5.75
N VAL A 329 -8.00 -4.42 -4.73
CA VAL A 329 -8.13 -2.96 -4.90
C VAL A 329 -6.99 -2.43 -5.78
N GLN A 330 -5.74 -2.86 -5.56
CA GLN A 330 -4.62 -2.44 -6.39
C GLN A 330 -4.75 -2.87 -7.85
N PHE A 331 -5.34 -4.04 -8.14
CA PHE A 331 -5.61 -4.44 -9.51
C PHE A 331 -6.65 -3.56 -10.21
N CYS A 332 -7.50 -2.85 -9.46
CA CYS A 332 -8.48 -1.91 -10.00
C CYS A 332 -7.83 -0.63 -10.56
N SER A 333 -6.61 -0.29 -10.13
CA SER A 333 -5.86 0.88 -10.62
C SER A 333 -4.86 0.56 -11.74
N LEU A 334 -4.92 -0.66 -12.30
CA LEU A 334 -4.07 -1.09 -13.42
C LEU A 334 -4.47 -0.35 -14.71
N THR A 335 -3.50 0.30 -15.35
CA THR A 335 -3.71 1.13 -16.54
C THR A 335 -2.44 1.30 -17.37
N GLY A 336 -2.54 1.99 -18.51
CA GLY A 336 -1.44 2.27 -19.42
C GLY A 336 -1.19 1.17 -20.45
N ASN A 337 0.04 1.12 -20.99
CA ASN A 337 0.41 0.31 -22.15
C ASN A 337 0.45 -1.21 -21.91
N ILE A 338 0.09 -1.67 -20.70
CA ILE A 338 -0.13 -3.09 -20.44
C ILE A 338 -1.34 -3.65 -21.19
N PHE A 339 -2.35 -2.81 -21.42
CA PHE A 339 -3.50 -3.17 -22.24
C PHE A 339 -3.20 -2.92 -23.72
N PRO A 340 -3.64 -3.82 -24.62
CA PRO A 340 -3.53 -3.58 -26.06
C PRO A 340 -4.40 -2.38 -26.47
N ALA A 341 -4.07 -1.78 -27.62
CA ALA A 341 -4.88 -0.71 -28.22
C ALA A 341 -6.16 -1.29 -28.86
N ASP A 342 -7.12 -1.72 -28.04
CA ASP A 342 -8.35 -2.41 -28.44
C ASP A 342 -9.63 -1.61 -28.10
N ASN A 343 -9.53 -0.28 -28.12
CA ASN A 343 -10.58 0.64 -27.68
C ASN A 343 -11.02 0.43 -26.21
N GLY A 344 -10.13 -0.09 -25.36
CA GLY A 344 -10.39 -0.27 -23.93
C GLY A 344 -11.22 -1.50 -23.60
N HIS A 345 -11.41 -2.42 -24.55
CA HIS A 345 -12.22 -3.62 -24.34
C HIS A 345 -11.58 -4.56 -23.30
N MET A 346 -10.29 -4.88 -23.43
CA MET A 346 -9.58 -5.74 -22.47
C MET A 346 -9.49 -5.09 -21.08
N GLN A 347 -9.30 -3.77 -21.02
CA GLN A 347 -9.34 -3.03 -19.76
C GLN A 347 -10.73 -3.12 -19.13
N GLY A 348 -11.80 -2.90 -19.91
CA GLY A 348 -13.18 -3.05 -19.45
C GLY A 348 -13.49 -4.45 -18.93
N GLN A 349 -13.03 -5.50 -19.61
CA GLN A 349 -13.19 -6.89 -19.15
C GLN A 349 -12.45 -7.17 -17.84
N HIS A 350 -11.21 -6.70 -17.70
CA HIS A 350 -10.42 -6.80 -16.47
C HIS A 350 -11.14 -6.13 -15.29
N LEU A 351 -11.61 -4.89 -15.49
CA LEU A 351 -12.32 -4.14 -14.45
C LEU A 351 -13.69 -4.75 -14.12
N LEU A 352 -14.43 -5.24 -15.11
CA LEU A 352 -15.68 -5.97 -14.90
C LEU A 352 -15.46 -7.22 -14.06
N GLN A 353 -14.38 -7.98 -14.32
CA GLN A 353 -14.05 -9.15 -13.53
C GLN A 353 -13.78 -8.78 -12.07
N LEU A 354 -12.99 -7.74 -11.80
CA LEU A 354 -12.74 -7.24 -10.44
C LEU A 354 -14.03 -6.76 -9.77
N LEU A 355 -14.83 -5.96 -10.48
CA LEU A 355 -16.09 -5.42 -9.97
C LEU A 355 -17.07 -6.53 -9.61
N SER A 356 -17.08 -7.64 -10.36
CA SER A 356 -17.94 -8.80 -10.06
C SER A 356 -17.66 -9.43 -8.69
N GLY A 357 -16.42 -9.31 -8.17
CA GLY A 357 -16.09 -9.75 -6.81
C GLY A 357 -16.27 -8.65 -5.77
N VAL A 358 -15.90 -7.42 -6.11
CA VAL A 358 -16.01 -6.24 -5.21
C VAL A 358 -17.46 -5.90 -4.90
N VAL A 359 -18.39 -6.09 -5.86
CA VAL A 359 -19.81 -5.77 -5.67
C VAL A 359 -20.42 -6.52 -4.48
N GLU A 360 -19.94 -7.74 -4.16
CA GLU A 360 -20.41 -8.49 -2.99
C GLU A 360 -20.09 -7.82 -1.64
N TRP A 361 -19.19 -6.83 -1.62
CA TRP A 361 -18.76 -6.12 -0.42
C TRP A 361 -19.63 -4.89 -0.14
N ILE A 362 -20.26 -4.35 -1.18
CA ILE A 362 -20.87 -3.01 -1.18
C ILE A 362 -22.34 -3.00 -1.62
N ASP A 363 -22.86 -4.12 -2.16
CA ASP A 363 -24.21 -4.23 -2.73
C ASP A 363 -25.06 -5.29 -2.00
N PRO A 364 -26.32 -4.97 -1.61
CA PRO A 364 -26.97 -3.66 -1.67
C PRO A 364 -26.51 -2.75 -0.50
N PRO A 365 -26.30 -1.43 -0.75
CA PRO A 365 -25.69 -0.52 0.24
C PRO A 365 -26.40 -0.42 1.59
N ASP A 366 -27.73 -0.44 1.60
CA ASP A 366 -28.55 -0.33 2.81
C ASP A 366 -28.37 -1.54 3.73
N ALA A 367 -28.30 -2.74 3.16
CA ALA A 367 -28.04 -3.96 3.92
C ALA A 367 -26.61 -3.99 4.48
N VAL A 368 -25.64 -3.47 3.73
CA VAL A 368 -24.24 -3.38 4.18
C VAL A 368 -24.11 -2.38 5.33
N ALA A 369 -24.63 -1.16 5.18
CA ALA A 369 -24.62 -0.14 6.23
C ALA A 369 -25.29 -0.65 7.52
N LYS A 370 -26.47 -1.26 7.40
CA LYS A 370 -27.18 -1.87 8.53
C LYS A 370 -26.37 -2.99 9.19
N SER A 371 -25.62 -3.78 8.41
CA SER A 371 -24.77 -4.84 8.97
C SER A 371 -23.61 -4.26 9.79
N ILE A 372 -23.01 -3.16 9.32
CA ILE A 372 -21.95 -2.45 10.05
C ILE A 372 -22.48 -1.85 11.34
N GLN A 373 -23.65 -1.21 11.30
CA GLN A 373 -24.34 -0.70 12.49
C GLN A 373 -24.65 -1.81 13.51
N ASN A 374 -24.87 -3.05 13.04
CA ASN A 374 -25.04 -4.23 13.90
C ASN A 374 -23.72 -4.89 14.37
N GLY A 375 -22.58 -4.23 14.15
CA GLY A 375 -21.26 -4.68 14.63
C GLY A 375 -20.45 -5.53 13.64
N LYS A 376 -20.82 -5.59 12.36
CA LYS A 376 -19.95 -6.14 11.31
C LYS A 376 -18.79 -5.18 11.04
N SER A 377 -17.60 -5.71 10.78
CA SER A 377 -16.46 -4.92 10.29
C SER A 377 -16.80 -4.15 9.00
N ASP A 378 -16.39 -2.89 8.96
CA ASP A 378 -16.53 -1.92 7.88
C ASP A 378 -15.45 -2.06 6.79
N SER A 379 -14.40 -2.84 7.05
CA SER A 379 -13.25 -3.03 6.14
C SER A 379 -13.64 -3.40 4.71
N GLU A 380 -14.63 -4.29 4.51
CA GLU A 380 -15.11 -4.68 3.18
C GLU A 380 -15.72 -3.50 2.41
N LEU A 381 -16.53 -2.69 3.11
CA LEU A 381 -17.17 -1.51 2.52
C LEU A 381 -16.11 -0.48 2.12
N LEU A 382 -15.18 -0.16 3.03
CA LEU A 382 -14.13 0.83 2.77
C LEU A 382 -13.20 0.40 1.64
N ASP A 383 -12.78 -0.87 1.59
CA ASP A 383 -11.98 -1.40 0.48
C ASP A 383 -12.78 -1.40 -0.84
N GLY A 384 -14.09 -1.65 -0.79
CA GLY A 384 -14.97 -1.53 -1.95
C GLY A 384 -15.09 -0.09 -2.47
N CYS A 385 -15.21 0.91 -1.59
CA CYS A 385 -15.17 2.33 -1.97
C CYS A 385 -13.83 2.69 -2.64
N ARG A 386 -12.70 2.21 -2.10
CA ARG A 386 -11.37 2.44 -2.70
C ARG A 386 -11.18 1.74 -4.05
N ALA A 387 -11.80 0.58 -4.24
CA ALA A 387 -11.85 -0.08 -5.55
C ALA A 387 -12.61 0.77 -6.56
N LEU A 388 -13.78 1.34 -6.19
CA LEU A 388 -14.53 2.25 -7.07
C LEU A 388 -13.71 3.50 -7.42
N LEU A 389 -13.02 4.11 -6.46
CA LEU A 389 -12.10 5.23 -6.71
C LEU A 389 -11.02 4.85 -7.72
N SER A 390 -10.42 3.67 -7.54
CA SER A 390 -9.36 3.17 -8.42
C SER A 390 -9.85 2.92 -9.85
N MET A 391 -11.05 2.36 -9.99
CA MET A 391 -11.70 2.19 -11.29
C MET A 391 -12.04 3.53 -11.94
N ALA A 392 -12.57 4.49 -11.17
CA ALA A 392 -12.87 5.83 -11.67
C ALA A 392 -11.62 6.55 -12.19
N ALA A 393 -10.47 6.37 -11.53
CA ALA A 393 -9.21 6.99 -11.93
C ALA A 393 -8.64 6.47 -13.27
N VAL A 394 -9.07 5.29 -13.73
CA VAL A 394 -8.54 4.65 -14.94
C VAL A 394 -9.55 4.53 -16.08
N THR A 395 -10.73 5.15 -15.94
CA THR A 395 -11.86 4.99 -16.87
C THR A 395 -12.51 6.32 -17.24
N SER A 396 -13.20 6.35 -18.38
CA SER A 396 -14.08 7.48 -18.71
C SER A 396 -15.41 7.37 -17.94
N PRO A 397 -16.13 8.47 -17.69
CA PRO A 397 -17.40 8.45 -16.98
C PRO A 397 -18.44 7.49 -17.61
N LEU A 398 -18.47 7.41 -18.95
CA LEU A 398 -19.34 6.47 -19.67
C LEU A 398 -18.96 5.02 -19.42
N MET A 399 -17.66 4.69 -19.54
CA MET A 399 -17.18 3.32 -19.32
C MET A 399 -17.39 2.91 -17.87
N PHE A 400 -17.05 3.80 -16.92
CA PHE A 400 -17.28 3.61 -15.50
C PHE A 400 -18.72 3.19 -15.22
N ASP A 401 -19.72 3.93 -15.74
CA ASP A 401 -21.13 3.59 -15.58
C ASP A 401 -21.51 2.24 -16.21
N GLN A 402 -20.94 1.92 -17.37
CA GLN A 402 -21.20 0.68 -18.09
C GLN A 402 -20.62 -0.57 -17.40
N LEU A 403 -19.60 -0.44 -16.54
CA LEU A 403 -18.94 -1.58 -15.89
C LEU A 403 -19.91 -2.52 -15.16
N LEU A 404 -20.91 -1.99 -14.46
CA LEU A 404 -21.80 -2.80 -13.63
C LEU A 404 -23.01 -3.37 -14.38
N LYS A 405 -23.40 -2.73 -15.50
CA LYS A 405 -24.59 -3.09 -16.30
C LYS A 405 -24.64 -4.54 -16.80
N PRO A 406 -23.52 -5.23 -17.08
CA PRO A 406 -23.53 -6.65 -17.44
C PRO A 406 -23.97 -7.59 -16.31
N ILE A 407 -23.85 -7.18 -15.05
CA ILE A 407 -24.10 -8.06 -13.87
C ILE A 407 -25.19 -7.55 -12.92
N ARG A 408 -25.67 -6.32 -13.12
CA ARG A 408 -26.77 -5.70 -12.36
C ARG A 408 -27.68 -4.87 -13.27
N PRO A 409 -28.94 -4.62 -12.87
CA PRO A 409 -29.88 -3.83 -13.67
C PRO A 409 -29.59 -2.31 -13.69
N TYR A 410 -28.55 -1.86 -12.99
CA TYR A 410 -28.12 -0.45 -12.90
C TYR A 410 -26.62 -0.30 -13.17
N GLY A 411 -26.22 0.91 -13.54
CA GLY A 411 -24.82 1.26 -13.76
C GLY A 411 -24.04 1.57 -12.48
N THR A 412 -22.72 1.69 -12.62
CA THR A 412 -21.82 1.93 -11.48
C THR A 412 -22.02 3.32 -10.87
N LEU A 413 -22.45 4.33 -11.64
CA LEU A 413 -22.76 5.66 -11.09
C LEU A 413 -23.98 5.61 -10.16
N HIS A 414 -24.95 4.75 -10.45
CA HIS A 414 -26.09 4.54 -9.57
C HIS A 414 -25.67 3.88 -8.25
N LEU A 415 -24.81 2.86 -8.31
CA LEU A 415 -24.24 2.23 -7.11
C LEU A 415 -23.45 3.24 -6.27
N LEU A 416 -22.64 4.09 -6.92
CA LEU A 416 -21.87 5.15 -6.26
C LEU A 416 -22.79 6.15 -5.53
N TYR A 417 -23.89 6.56 -6.17
CA TYR A 417 -24.93 7.38 -5.54
C TYR A 417 -25.60 6.68 -4.36
N ALA A 418 -25.98 5.41 -4.50
CA ALA A 418 -26.66 4.65 -3.46
C ALA A 418 -25.76 4.49 -2.22
N LEU A 419 -24.47 4.18 -2.41
CA LEU A 419 -23.48 4.12 -1.33
C LEU A 419 -23.33 5.45 -0.59
N MET A 420 -23.13 6.52 -1.35
CA MET A 420 -22.99 7.86 -0.77
C MET A 420 -24.27 8.29 -0.02
N SER A 421 -25.44 7.85 -0.49
CA SER A 421 -26.71 8.14 0.17
C SER A 421 -26.82 7.46 1.54
N GLU A 422 -26.44 6.18 1.64
CA GLU A 422 -26.43 5.48 2.94
C GLU A 422 -25.37 6.06 3.90
N VAL A 423 -24.21 6.45 3.38
CA VAL A 423 -23.17 7.15 4.16
C VAL A 423 -23.69 8.48 4.72
N VAL A 424 -24.36 9.29 3.90
CA VAL A 424 -24.92 10.58 4.35
C VAL A 424 -26.04 10.37 5.37
N LYS A 425 -26.91 9.36 5.19
CA LYS A 425 -27.94 9.02 6.18
C LYS A 425 -27.33 8.62 7.53
N ASP A 426 -26.29 7.78 7.52
CA ASP A 426 -25.60 7.38 8.75
C ASP A 426 -24.98 8.59 9.47
N ILE A 427 -24.32 9.49 8.73
CA ILE A 427 -23.79 10.75 9.29
C ILE A 427 -24.90 11.64 9.87
N MET A 428 -26.09 11.65 9.26
CA MET A 428 -27.23 12.42 9.75
C MET A 428 -27.88 11.82 10.99
N GLU A 429 -27.77 10.52 11.21
CA GLU A 429 -28.35 9.80 12.35
C GLU A 429 -27.38 9.71 13.53
N ASN A 430 -26.08 9.54 13.24
CA ASN A 430 -25.01 9.37 14.21
C ASN A 430 -24.13 10.64 14.26
N HIS A 431 -24.45 11.55 15.17
CA HIS A 431 -23.63 12.74 15.44
C HIS A 431 -22.57 12.44 16.50
N THR A 432 -21.50 11.74 16.10
CA THR A 432 -20.33 11.50 16.95
C THR A 432 -19.15 12.38 16.50
N GLU A 433 -18.35 12.86 17.46
CA GLU A 433 -17.10 13.59 17.19
C GLU A 433 -15.95 12.65 16.80
N GLU A 434 -16.09 11.35 17.09
CA GLU A 434 -15.13 10.32 16.69
C GLU A 434 -15.27 10.00 15.19
N GLU A 435 -14.12 9.76 14.53
CA GLU A 435 -14.06 9.35 13.14
C GLU A 435 -14.74 7.99 12.95
N THR A 436 -15.89 7.97 12.28
CA THR A 436 -16.63 6.74 11.99
C THR A 436 -16.29 6.21 10.59
N TRP A 437 -16.69 4.97 10.32
CA TRP A 437 -16.62 4.37 8.98
C TRP A 437 -17.28 5.25 7.92
N SER A 438 -18.36 5.96 8.26
CA SER A 438 -19.11 6.81 7.34
C SER A 438 -18.34 8.07 6.97
N TRP A 439 -17.47 8.60 7.84
CA TRP A 439 -16.59 9.72 7.51
C TRP A 439 -15.54 9.31 6.48
N VAL A 440 -14.86 8.18 6.71
CA VAL A 440 -13.86 7.64 5.77
C VAL A 440 -14.50 7.30 4.43
N ALA A 441 -15.66 6.63 4.46
CA ALA A 441 -16.40 6.29 3.24
C ALA A 441 -16.84 7.53 2.46
N ARG A 442 -17.33 8.58 3.15
CA ARG A 442 -17.73 9.85 2.52
C ARG A 442 -16.56 10.44 1.72
N ASP A 443 -15.39 10.53 2.34
CA ASP A 443 -14.25 11.22 1.75
C ASP A 443 -13.74 10.45 0.50
N VAL A 444 -13.64 9.12 0.58
CA VAL A 444 -13.27 8.26 -0.56
C VAL A 444 -14.30 8.34 -1.70
N LEU A 445 -15.60 8.32 -1.37
CA LEU A 445 -16.67 8.40 -2.39
C LEU A 445 -16.75 9.79 -3.02
N LEU A 446 -16.48 10.87 -2.26
CA LEU A 446 -16.37 12.23 -2.80
C LEU A 446 -15.15 12.39 -3.71
N ASP A 447 -14.02 11.78 -3.36
CA ASP A 447 -12.86 11.71 -4.23
C ASP A 447 -13.18 10.94 -5.52
N THR A 448 -14.00 9.89 -5.43
CA THR A 448 -14.48 9.14 -6.59
C THR A 448 -15.32 10.03 -7.51
N TRP A 449 -16.32 10.74 -6.96
CA TRP A 449 -17.12 11.71 -7.72
C TRP A 449 -16.25 12.80 -8.34
N THR A 450 -15.32 13.35 -7.57
CA THR A 450 -14.41 14.41 -8.03
C THR A 450 -13.54 13.92 -9.19
N THR A 451 -13.01 12.70 -9.10
CA THR A 451 -12.20 12.07 -10.14
C THR A 451 -13.00 11.93 -11.45
N ILE A 452 -14.24 11.43 -11.37
CA ILE A 452 -15.13 11.28 -12.52
C ILE A 452 -15.47 12.64 -13.15
N LEU A 453 -15.75 13.65 -12.32
CA LEU A 453 -16.23 14.95 -12.78
C LEU A 453 -15.11 15.86 -13.29
N MET A 454 -13.90 15.80 -12.72
CA MET A 454 -12.74 16.56 -13.22
C MET A 454 -12.31 16.12 -14.64
N LEU A 455 -12.56 14.87 -15.02
CA LEU A 455 -12.33 14.39 -16.39
C LEU A 455 -13.22 15.10 -17.42
N LEU A 456 -14.38 15.61 -17.01
CA LEU A 456 -15.33 16.35 -17.86
C LEU A 456 -14.86 17.80 -18.12
N ASP A 457 -14.14 18.42 -17.19
CA ASP A 457 -13.64 19.80 -17.33
C ASP A 457 -12.43 19.92 -18.27
N SER A 458 -11.74 18.80 -18.56
CA SER A 458 -10.46 18.77 -19.29
C SER A 458 -10.55 18.25 -20.74
N THR A 459 -11.63 17.57 -21.12
CA THR A 459 -11.83 17.04 -22.47
C THR A 459 -12.94 17.79 -23.20
N SER A 460 -12.68 18.16 -24.46
CA SER A 460 -13.64 18.87 -25.32
C SER A 460 -14.99 18.16 -25.35
N ARG A 461 -16.08 18.81 -24.90
CA ARG A 461 -17.55 18.63 -25.13
C ARG A 461 -18.19 17.24 -25.34
N ASP A 462 -17.43 16.15 -25.50
CA ASP A 462 -17.86 14.80 -25.90
C ASP A 462 -17.75 13.79 -24.75
N ALA A 463 -17.09 14.13 -23.63
CA ALA A 463 -17.26 13.40 -22.38
C ALA A 463 -18.51 13.97 -21.67
N LEU A 464 -19.69 13.48 -22.05
CA LEU A 464 -20.93 13.82 -21.33
C LEU A 464 -21.18 12.77 -20.25
N LEU A 465 -21.51 13.24 -19.05
CA LEU A 465 -22.03 12.35 -18.02
C LEU A 465 -23.34 11.73 -18.52
N PRO A 466 -23.55 10.41 -18.39
CA PRO A 466 -24.81 9.77 -18.77
C PRO A 466 -26.01 10.41 -18.04
N SER A 467 -27.21 10.35 -18.62
CA SER A 467 -28.42 10.92 -18.00
C SER A 467 -28.70 10.36 -16.60
N GLU A 468 -28.41 9.07 -16.40
CA GLU A 468 -28.46 8.41 -15.08
C GLU A 468 -27.47 9.06 -14.10
N GLY A 469 -26.27 9.40 -14.55
CA GLY A 469 -25.26 10.11 -13.77
C GLY A 469 -25.68 11.53 -13.40
N ILE A 470 -26.30 12.28 -14.33
CA ILE A 470 -26.83 13.62 -14.06
C ILE A 470 -27.94 13.55 -13.00
N SER A 471 -28.86 12.61 -13.14
CA SER A 471 -29.91 12.40 -12.14
C SER A 471 -29.34 11.96 -10.78
N ALA A 472 -28.34 11.08 -10.77
CA ALA A 472 -27.66 10.65 -9.55
C ALA A 472 -26.95 11.81 -8.84
N ALA A 473 -26.25 12.68 -9.59
CA ALA A 473 -25.61 13.87 -9.06
C ALA A 473 -26.62 14.88 -8.49
N ALA A 474 -27.75 15.10 -9.18
CA ALA A 474 -28.83 15.97 -8.69
C ALA A 474 -29.39 15.49 -7.34
N ASN A 475 -29.74 14.20 -7.26
CA ASN A 475 -30.29 13.60 -6.05
C ASN A 475 -29.27 13.58 -4.91
N LEU A 476 -28.01 13.28 -5.21
CA LEU A 476 -26.92 13.32 -4.24
C LEU A 476 -26.75 14.72 -3.67
N PHE A 477 -26.68 15.74 -4.52
CA PHE A 477 -26.49 17.11 -4.08
C PHE A 477 -27.65 17.58 -3.19
N ALA A 478 -28.89 17.21 -3.53
CA ALA A 478 -30.04 17.51 -2.70
C ALA A 478 -29.92 16.90 -1.29
N LEU A 479 -29.49 15.63 -1.20
CA LEU A 479 -29.27 14.94 0.07
C LEU A 479 -28.12 15.55 0.87
N ILE A 480 -27.01 15.92 0.23
CA ILE A 480 -25.88 16.62 0.87
C ILE A 480 -26.36 17.95 1.46
N VAL A 481 -27.09 18.76 0.69
CA VAL A 481 -27.61 20.04 1.17
C VAL A 481 -28.55 19.86 2.36
N GLU A 482 -29.41 18.84 2.33
CA GLU A 482 -30.26 18.52 3.48
C GLU A 482 -29.45 18.15 4.73
N SER A 483 -28.43 17.29 4.57
CA SER A 483 -27.52 16.88 5.65
C SER A 483 -26.78 18.08 6.24
N GLU A 484 -26.18 18.92 5.41
CA GLU A 484 -25.41 20.09 5.88
C GLU A 484 -26.33 21.14 6.55
N LEU A 485 -27.56 21.33 6.05
CA LEU A 485 -28.53 22.20 6.71
C LEU A 485 -28.95 21.64 8.08
N LYS A 486 -29.09 20.32 8.21
CA LYS A 486 -29.39 19.66 9.49
C LYS A 486 -28.22 19.82 10.46
N ALA A 487 -26.99 19.57 10.00
CA ALA A 487 -25.78 19.75 10.81
C ALA A 487 -25.64 21.20 11.30
N ALA A 488 -25.79 22.18 10.40
CA ALA A 488 -25.75 23.60 10.76
C ALA A 488 -26.85 24.00 11.76
N SER A 489 -28.03 23.37 11.67
CA SER A 489 -29.11 23.62 12.64
C SER A 489 -28.82 23.04 14.02
N ALA A 490 -28.11 21.91 14.10
CA ALA A 490 -27.72 21.27 15.35
C ALA A 490 -26.56 22.02 16.02
N SER A 491 -25.55 22.43 15.25
CA SER A 491 -24.39 23.18 15.76
C SER A 491 -24.73 24.60 16.22
N ALA A 492 -25.85 25.17 15.77
CA ALA A 492 -26.30 26.47 16.24
C ALA A 492 -26.62 26.52 17.75
N PHE A 493 -26.71 25.36 18.41
CA PHE A 493 -27.01 25.23 19.84
C PHE A 493 -25.85 24.63 20.65
N SER A 494 -24.68 24.40 20.05
CA SER A 494 -23.48 23.90 20.75
C SER A 494 -22.57 25.07 21.19
N ASP A 495 -22.21 25.11 22.47
CA ASP A 495 -21.36 26.17 23.08
C ASP A 495 -19.85 25.90 22.97
N ASP A 496 -19.41 24.89 22.19
CA ASP A 496 -18.00 24.50 22.11
C ASP A 496 -17.16 25.49 21.30
N ASN A 497 -16.25 26.16 22.01
CA ASN A 497 -15.54 27.35 21.56
C ASN A 497 -14.02 27.10 21.53
N ASP A 498 -13.58 26.04 20.84
CA ASP A 498 -12.16 25.73 20.66
C ASP A 498 -11.61 26.38 19.37
N ALA A 499 -10.89 27.49 19.56
CA ALA A 499 -10.41 28.36 18.48
C ALA A 499 -9.35 27.72 17.55
N ASP A 500 -8.53 26.79 18.05
CA ASP A 500 -7.49 26.12 17.25
C ASP A 500 -8.05 25.00 16.36
N TYR A 501 -9.17 24.38 16.76
CA TYR A 501 -9.90 23.40 15.95
C TYR A 501 -10.67 24.06 14.79
N PHE A 502 -10.99 25.35 14.95
CA PHE A 502 -11.81 26.12 14.02
C PHE A 502 -11.16 26.31 12.64
N GLN A 503 -9.86 26.63 12.57
CA GLN A 503 -9.19 26.91 11.29
C GLN A 503 -8.96 25.64 10.45
N ALA A 504 -8.60 24.52 11.09
CA ALA A 504 -8.47 23.22 10.42
C ALA A 504 -9.83 22.72 9.92
N SER A 505 -10.89 22.90 10.72
CA SER A 505 -12.27 22.59 10.35
C SER A 505 -12.76 23.44 9.15
N ILE A 506 -12.45 24.75 9.12
CA ILE A 506 -12.80 25.60 7.97
C ILE A 506 -12.11 25.14 6.69
N THR A 507 -10.81 24.82 6.76
CA THR A 507 -10.04 24.41 5.57
C THR A 507 -10.57 23.09 5.02
N ALA A 508 -10.80 22.11 5.90
CA ALA A 508 -11.39 20.83 5.53
C ALA A 508 -12.81 20.99 4.96
N MET A 509 -13.59 21.93 5.51
CA MET A 509 -14.92 22.26 5.00
C MET A 509 -14.86 22.90 3.61
N ASP A 510 -13.93 23.82 3.36
CA ASP A 510 -13.78 24.48 2.05
C ASP A 510 -13.39 23.49 0.95
N GLU A 511 -12.49 22.54 1.26
CA GLU A 511 -12.16 21.44 0.36
C GLU A 511 -13.37 20.56 0.06
N ARG A 512 -14.18 20.24 1.08
CA ARG A 512 -15.40 19.44 0.92
C ARG A 512 -16.46 20.17 0.09
N LEU A 513 -16.69 21.45 0.36
CA LEU A 513 -17.59 22.31 -0.41
C LEU A 513 -17.16 22.42 -1.86
N SER A 514 -15.85 22.43 -2.14
CA SER A 514 -15.31 22.40 -3.49
C SER A 514 -15.71 21.11 -4.23
N SER A 515 -15.62 19.95 -3.58
CA SER A 515 -16.08 18.67 -4.14
C SER A 515 -17.59 18.64 -4.32
N TYR A 516 -18.38 19.14 -3.37
CA TYR A 516 -19.84 19.26 -3.49
C TYR A 516 -20.25 20.18 -4.65
N ALA A 517 -19.50 21.26 -4.88
CA ALA A 517 -19.76 22.18 -5.99
C ALA A 517 -19.55 21.51 -7.36
N LEU A 518 -18.60 20.59 -7.49
CA LEU A 518 -18.43 19.80 -8.71
C LEU A 518 -19.65 18.91 -8.96
N VAL A 519 -20.13 18.21 -7.93
CA VAL A 519 -21.37 17.40 -8.01
C VAL A 519 -22.56 18.29 -8.40
N ALA A 520 -22.66 19.49 -7.83
CA ALA A 520 -23.72 20.44 -8.16
C ALA A 520 -23.71 20.86 -9.64
N ARG A 521 -22.51 21.15 -10.18
CA ARG A 521 -22.30 21.57 -11.58
C ARG A 521 -22.61 20.47 -12.58
N ALA A 522 -22.52 19.21 -12.18
CA ALA A 522 -22.91 18.08 -13.03
C ALA A 522 -24.42 18.06 -13.34
N ALA A 523 -25.25 18.77 -12.56
CA ALA A 523 -26.70 18.79 -12.70
C ALA A 523 -27.32 20.19 -12.48
N LEU A 524 -26.77 21.22 -13.15
CA LEU A 524 -27.15 22.63 -12.98
C LEU A 524 -28.66 22.88 -13.03
N ASP A 525 -29.36 22.21 -13.94
CA ASP A 525 -30.81 22.38 -14.16
C ASP A 525 -31.65 22.01 -12.93
N ALA A 526 -31.15 21.11 -12.09
CA ALA A 526 -31.83 20.68 -10.87
C ALA A 526 -31.27 21.38 -9.62
N THR A 527 -29.95 21.58 -9.56
CA THR A 527 -29.25 22.02 -8.34
C THR A 527 -29.36 23.53 -8.12
N VAL A 528 -29.33 24.34 -9.18
CA VAL A 528 -29.48 25.81 -9.06
C VAL A 528 -30.88 26.19 -8.56
N PRO A 529 -32.00 25.69 -9.13
CA PRO A 529 -33.33 25.99 -8.61
C PRO A 529 -33.52 25.55 -7.15
N LEU A 530 -32.94 24.42 -6.75
CA LEU A 530 -32.97 23.94 -5.38
C LEU A 530 -32.32 24.94 -4.41
N LEU A 531 -31.11 25.42 -4.73
CA LEU A 531 -30.40 26.41 -3.91
C LEU A 531 -31.15 27.74 -3.85
N VAL A 532 -31.67 28.22 -4.98
CA VAL A 532 -32.47 29.46 -5.03
C VAL A 532 -33.69 29.35 -4.13
N ARG A 533 -34.41 28.23 -4.16
CA ARG A 533 -35.57 27.99 -3.30
C ARG A 533 -35.18 28.02 -1.82
N LEU A 534 -34.18 27.23 -1.43
CA LEU A 534 -33.73 27.12 -0.04
C LEU A 534 -33.20 28.45 0.50
N PHE A 535 -32.42 29.18 -0.30
CA PHE A 535 -31.94 30.52 0.05
C PHE A 535 -33.11 31.48 0.28
N SER A 536 -34.08 31.52 -0.64
CA SER A 536 -35.27 32.38 -0.52
C SER A 536 -36.09 32.07 0.73
N GLU A 537 -36.30 30.80 1.04
CA GLU A 537 -37.01 30.36 2.25
C GLU A 537 -36.31 30.82 3.53
N ARG A 538 -34.98 30.67 3.61
CA ARG A 538 -34.21 31.08 4.79
C ARG A 538 -34.13 32.60 4.93
N PHE A 539 -33.99 33.31 3.81
CA PHE A 539 -34.05 34.77 3.79
C PHE A 539 -35.39 35.30 4.32
N ALA A 540 -36.51 34.70 3.90
CA ALA A 540 -37.84 35.05 4.41
C ALA A 540 -37.98 34.80 5.92
N ARG A 541 -37.47 33.66 6.43
CA ARG A 541 -37.49 33.34 7.87
C ARG A 541 -36.66 34.31 8.72
N LEU A 542 -35.53 34.80 8.19
CA LEU A 542 -34.73 35.83 8.85
C LEU A 542 -35.49 37.15 8.98
N HIS A 543 -36.22 37.56 7.94
CA HIS A 543 -37.02 38.79 7.97
C HIS A 543 -38.23 38.70 8.91
N GLN A 544 -38.82 37.53 9.07
CA GLN A 544 -39.94 37.30 10.02
C GLN A 544 -39.53 37.39 11.50
N ARG A 545 -38.23 37.33 11.84
CA ARG A 545 -37.73 37.51 13.22
C ARG A 545 -37.44 38.98 13.59
N HIS A 546 -37.58 39.91 12.65
CA HIS A 546 -37.39 41.35 12.86
C HIS A 546 -38.70 42.15 12.96
N LEU A 547 -39.84 41.46 12.96
CA LEU A 547 -41.17 41.94 13.36
C LEU A 547 -41.58 41.19 14.63
#